data_AF-M4T1C5-F1
#
_entry.id   AF-M4T1C5-F1
#
_cell.length_a   1.000
_cell.length_b   1.000
_cell.length_c   1.000
_cell.angle_alpha   90.00
_cell.angle_beta   90.00
_cell.angle_gamma   90.00
#
_symmetry.space_group_name_H-M   'P 1'
#
loop_
_entity.id
_entity.type
_entity.pdbx_description
1 polymer ?
#
loop_
_entity_poly.entity_id
_entity_poly.type
_entity_poly.pdbx_seq_one_letter_code
_entity_poly.pdbx_strand_id
1 'polypeptide(L)'
;MRYSALHSCLWAMFLLLFHALNVDGNSKGAIQGEKWKPLCTLTADANKVYNRALQLQTLITDYTKAATKLALEAVAAAQKMQNAEAHAAAIGLVAEIREQLKSKQPEIARCYKVAVETLAFISYTHGRIAEFLEIMGHNRGATNYGCLAKLSSPTSTTTDTAAALLSTCKIKPDDITAGSEPTAVLKMSGFDGMTHSTGLDNSILTSTGNENCVLTSATAADLNSDTGPQEDIPFANGYSLNTKQ
;
A
#
# COMPACT_ATOMS: atom_id res chain seq x y z
N MET A 1 4.74 -9.30 32.82
CA MET A 1 5.54 -9.38 31.57
C MET A 1 4.59 -9.53 30.39
N ARG A 2 4.31 -8.45 29.64
CA ARG A 2 3.62 -8.37 28.32
C ARG A 2 3.29 -6.89 28.04
N TYR A 3 4.29 -6.01 28.00
CA TYR A 3 4.06 -4.55 27.87
C TYR A 3 4.93 -3.86 26.79
N SER A 4 5.64 -4.63 25.96
CA SER A 4 6.51 -4.08 24.91
C SER A 4 5.80 -3.72 23.60
N ALA A 5 4.52 -4.12 23.41
CA ALA A 5 3.86 -4.01 22.10
C ALA A 5 3.26 -2.61 21.80
N LEU A 6 2.98 -1.78 22.81
CA LEU A 6 2.32 -0.48 22.60
C LEU A 6 3.28 0.65 22.20
N HIS A 7 4.56 0.56 22.57
CA HIS A 7 5.55 1.63 22.37
C HIS A 7 5.95 1.90 20.90
N SER A 8 5.52 1.08 19.94
CA SER A 8 6.01 1.14 18.55
C SER A 8 4.94 1.47 17.50
N CYS A 9 3.95 2.31 17.83
CA CYS A 9 3.07 2.92 16.80
C CYS A 9 3.72 4.10 16.07
N LEU A 10 5.06 4.20 16.09
CA LEU A 10 5.77 5.32 15.49
C LEU A 10 5.80 5.19 13.95
N TRP A 11 5.12 6.15 13.33
CA TRP A 11 5.62 6.98 12.21
C TRP A 11 5.40 6.47 10.78
N ALA A 12 4.49 7.16 10.08
CA ALA A 12 4.65 7.50 8.67
C ALA A 12 3.74 8.71 8.35
N MET A 13 4.31 9.92 8.34
CA MET A 13 3.68 11.08 7.71
C MET A 13 4.43 11.29 6.39
N PHE A 14 3.81 10.87 5.28
CA PHE A 14 4.37 11.04 3.94
C PHE A 14 4.05 12.44 3.43
N LEU A 15 5.07 13.32 3.40
CA LEU A 15 5.07 14.54 2.61
C LEU A 15 5.93 14.26 1.37
N LEU A 16 5.31 14.21 0.19
CA LEU A 16 6.00 14.12 -1.09
C LEU A 16 5.70 15.37 -1.91
N LEU A 17 6.74 16.16 -2.14
CA LEU A 17 6.77 17.32 -3.01
C LEU A 17 6.97 16.87 -4.46
N PHE A 18 6.04 17.25 -5.33
CA PHE A 18 6.11 17.02 -6.77
C PHE A 18 7.16 17.95 -7.41
N HIS A 19 8.07 17.37 -8.19
CA HIS A 19 8.92 18.11 -9.13
C HIS A 19 8.63 17.60 -10.54
N ALA A 20 8.18 18.49 -11.43
CA ALA A 20 7.97 18.19 -12.84
C ALA A 20 9.27 18.36 -13.63
N LEU A 21 9.60 17.40 -14.50
CA LEU A 21 10.69 17.46 -15.48
C LEU A 21 10.16 16.96 -16.82
N ASN A 22 10.51 17.68 -17.90
CA ASN A 22 9.99 17.54 -19.27
C ASN A 22 10.59 16.34 -20.04
N VAL A 23 9.83 15.74 -20.96
CA VAL A 23 10.24 14.58 -21.80
C VAL A 23 9.57 14.61 -23.19
N ASP A 24 10.25 14.02 -24.20
CA ASP A 24 9.97 14.03 -25.64
C ASP A 24 8.82 13.13 -26.16
N GLY A 25 8.14 13.61 -27.21
CA GLY A 25 6.75 13.27 -27.57
C GLY A 25 6.43 12.12 -28.57
N ASN A 26 7.35 11.23 -28.97
CA ASN A 26 7.13 10.34 -30.14
C ASN A 26 7.16 8.81 -29.91
N SER A 27 7.35 8.28 -28.69
CA SER A 27 7.45 6.82 -28.49
C SER A 27 6.11 6.15 -28.20
N LYS A 28 5.89 4.93 -28.71
CA LYS A 28 4.71 4.06 -28.44
C LYS A 28 5.10 2.62 -28.10
N GLY A 29 6.25 2.45 -27.46
CA GLY A 29 6.78 1.14 -27.05
C GLY A 29 6.08 0.57 -25.81
N ALA A 30 6.35 -0.70 -25.52
CA ALA A 30 5.97 -1.30 -24.24
C ALA A 30 6.81 -0.70 -23.11
N ILE A 31 6.27 -0.56 -21.91
CA ILE A 31 7.08 -0.23 -20.73
C ILE A 31 7.97 -1.42 -20.41
N GLN A 32 9.28 -1.20 -20.29
CA GLN A 32 10.25 -2.25 -20.01
C GLN A 32 9.94 -2.98 -18.69
N GLY A 33 10.14 -4.30 -18.68
CA GLY A 33 9.84 -5.19 -17.55
C GLY A 33 10.42 -4.71 -16.23
N GLU A 34 11.68 -4.28 -16.27
CA GLU A 34 12.40 -3.77 -15.10
C GLU A 34 11.83 -2.45 -14.55
N LYS A 35 11.16 -1.64 -15.38
CA LYS A 35 10.63 -0.33 -15.00
C LYS A 35 9.26 -0.43 -14.34
N TRP A 36 8.41 -1.36 -14.77
CA TRP A 36 7.09 -1.56 -14.15
C TRP A 36 7.07 -2.65 -13.07
N LYS A 37 8.07 -3.55 -13.01
CA LYS A 37 8.18 -4.57 -11.95
C LYS A 37 8.08 -4.02 -10.52
N PRO A 38 8.64 -2.85 -10.17
CA PRO A 38 8.48 -2.32 -8.83
C PRO A 38 7.00 -2.09 -8.47
N LEU A 39 6.17 -1.55 -9.39
CA LEU A 39 4.72 -1.41 -9.18
C LEU A 39 4.05 -2.74 -8.81
N CYS A 40 4.37 -3.81 -9.54
CA CYS A 40 3.90 -5.16 -9.29
C CYS A 40 4.33 -5.70 -7.92
N THR A 41 5.52 -5.33 -7.46
CA THR A 41 6.04 -5.73 -6.14
C THR A 41 5.33 -4.96 -5.02
N LEU A 42 5.02 -3.69 -5.25
CA LEU A 42 4.27 -2.85 -4.32
C LEU A 42 2.85 -3.38 -4.09
N THR A 43 2.15 -3.76 -5.15
CA THR A 43 0.81 -4.37 -5.04
C THR A 43 0.87 -5.73 -4.33
N ALA A 44 1.88 -6.55 -4.61
CA ALA A 44 2.10 -7.81 -3.89
C ALA A 44 2.40 -7.64 -2.39
N ASP A 45 3.06 -6.55 -2.00
CA ASP A 45 3.32 -6.21 -0.60
C ASP A 45 2.13 -5.57 0.12
N ALA A 46 1.16 -5.02 -0.61
CA ALA A 46 0.03 -4.31 -0.02
C ALA A 46 -0.74 -5.18 0.99
N ASN A 47 -0.87 -6.49 0.71
CA ASN A 47 -1.56 -7.41 1.62
C ASN A 47 -0.87 -7.54 2.99
N LYS A 48 0.47 -7.43 3.03
CA LYS A 48 1.22 -7.45 4.30
C LYS A 48 0.92 -6.22 5.14
N VAL A 49 0.71 -5.07 4.50
CA VAL A 49 0.29 -3.84 5.19
C VAL A 49 -1.13 -4.00 5.75
N TYR A 50 -2.03 -4.62 4.99
CA TYR A 50 -3.39 -4.92 5.47
C TYR A 50 -3.37 -5.83 6.70
N ASN A 51 -2.58 -6.91 6.63
CA ASN A 51 -2.43 -7.88 7.70
C ASN A 51 -1.86 -7.27 9.00
N ARG A 52 -0.91 -6.34 8.87
CA ARG A 52 -0.33 -5.59 9.99
C ARG A 52 -1.31 -4.64 10.65
N ALA A 53 -2.12 -3.95 9.86
CA ALA A 53 -3.14 -3.07 10.41
C ALA A 53 -4.19 -3.88 11.20
N LEU A 54 -4.61 -5.04 10.69
CA LEU A 54 -5.49 -5.96 11.42
C LEU A 54 -4.83 -6.50 12.69
N GLN A 55 -3.54 -6.87 12.64
CA GLN A 55 -2.78 -7.30 13.81
C GLN A 55 -2.76 -6.21 14.89
N LEU A 56 -2.51 -4.95 14.50
CA LEU A 56 -2.48 -3.83 15.44
C LEU A 56 -3.85 -3.59 16.09
N GLN A 57 -4.94 -3.61 15.30
CA GLN A 57 -6.29 -3.47 15.82
C GLN A 57 -6.66 -4.62 16.79
N THR A 58 -6.26 -5.84 16.46
CA THR A 58 -6.48 -7.03 17.30
C THR A 58 -5.74 -6.90 18.64
N LEU A 59 -4.46 -6.51 18.61
CA LEU A 59 -3.65 -6.32 19.82
C LEU A 59 -4.23 -5.26 20.76
N ILE A 60 -4.72 -4.13 20.22
CA ILE A 60 -5.36 -3.08 21.02
C ILE A 60 -6.67 -3.58 21.63
N THR A 61 -7.48 -4.28 20.84
CA THR A 61 -8.75 -4.85 21.30
C THR A 61 -8.52 -5.87 22.42
N ASP A 62 -7.55 -6.77 22.24
CA ASP A 62 -7.20 -7.79 23.22
C ASP A 62 -6.63 -7.19 24.50
N TYR A 63 -5.78 -6.16 24.40
CA TYR A 63 -5.26 -5.43 25.56
C TYR A 63 -6.40 -4.85 26.42
N THR A 64 -7.35 -4.17 25.76
CA THR A 64 -8.49 -3.54 26.45
C THR A 64 -9.41 -4.59 27.07
N LYS A 65 -9.71 -5.67 26.33
CA LYS A 65 -10.53 -6.80 26.80
C LYS A 65 -9.90 -7.51 28.00
N ALA A 66 -8.59 -7.73 27.97
CA ALA A 66 -7.86 -8.37 29.07
C ALA A 66 -7.90 -7.52 30.35
N ALA A 67 -7.71 -6.20 30.23
CA ALA A 67 -7.79 -5.28 31.36
C ALA A 67 -9.20 -5.26 31.98
N THR A 68 -10.25 -5.19 31.15
CA THR A 68 -11.65 -5.27 31.64
C THR A 68 -11.93 -6.61 32.32
N LYS A 69 -11.46 -7.72 31.76
CA LYS A 69 -11.61 -9.04 32.36
C LYS A 69 -10.96 -9.12 33.74
N LEU A 70 -9.72 -8.63 33.89
CA LEU A 70 -9.01 -8.60 35.18
C LEU A 70 -9.76 -7.77 36.23
N ALA A 71 -10.34 -6.63 35.84
CA ALA A 71 -11.14 -5.81 36.74
C ALA A 71 -12.40 -6.54 37.23
N LEU A 72 -13.08 -7.29 36.34
CA LEU A 72 -14.24 -8.10 36.71
C LEU A 72 -13.87 -9.28 37.62
N GLU A 73 -12.74 -9.95 37.33
CA GLU A 73 -12.23 -11.05 38.14
C GLU A 73 -11.87 -10.59 39.56
N ALA A 74 -11.27 -9.40 39.72
CA ALA A 74 -10.99 -8.82 41.03
C ALA A 74 -12.26 -8.58 41.85
N VAL A 75 -13.31 -8.03 41.23
CA VAL A 75 -14.60 -7.80 41.90
C VAL A 75 -15.26 -9.13 42.27
N ALA A 76 -15.30 -10.11 41.35
CA ALA A 76 -15.89 -11.42 41.60
C ALA A 76 -15.18 -12.17 42.74
N ALA A 77 -13.84 -12.09 42.79
CA ALA A 77 -13.04 -12.67 43.86
C ALA A 77 -13.38 -12.04 45.23
N ALA A 78 -13.45 -10.71 45.30
CA ALA A 78 -13.83 -10.01 46.54
C ALA A 78 -15.24 -10.39 47.02
N GLN A 79 -16.21 -10.47 46.10
CA GLN A 79 -17.57 -10.92 46.41
C GLN A 79 -17.61 -12.34 46.99
N LYS A 80 -16.75 -13.25 46.49
CA LYS A 80 -16.66 -14.61 47.01
C LYS A 80 -16.05 -14.67 48.41
N MET A 81 -15.15 -13.75 48.75
CA MET A 81 -14.46 -13.71 50.04
C MET A 81 -15.27 -13.06 51.16
N GLN A 82 -16.31 -12.27 50.81
CA GLN A 82 -17.28 -11.67 51.74
C GLN A 82 -16.67 -10.92 52.94
N ASN A 83 -15.52 -10.24 52.75
CA ASN A 83 -14.90 -9.42 53.80
C ASN A 83 -14.45 -8.05 53.28
N ALA A 84 -14.39 -7.09 54.21
CA ALA A 84 -14.17 -5.68 53.90
C ALA A 84 -12.79 -5.43 53.28
N GLU A 85 -11.76 -6.16 53.73
CA GLU A 85 -10.39 -6.06 53.23
C GLU A 85 -10.31 -6.47 51.75
N ALA A 86 -10.96 -7.58 51.38
CA ALA A 86 -11.02 -8.05 50.00
C ALA A 86 -11.76 -7.07 49.09
N HIS A 87 -12.86 -6.48 49.57
CA HIS A 87 -13.58 -5.43 48.84
C HIS A 87 -12.72 -4.18 48.64
N ALA A 88 -12.02 -3.71 49.68
CA ALA A 88 -11.12 -2.56 49.59
C ALA A 88 -9.96 -2.83 48.60
N ALA A 89 -9.37 -4.02 48.64
CA ALA A 89 -8.32 -4.42 47.71
C ALA A 89 -8.81 -4.47 46.25
N ALA A 90 -10.00 -5.02 46.01
CA ALA A 90 -10.59 -5.03 44.67
C ALA A 90 -10.89 -3.62 44.14
N ILE A 91 -11.37 -2.70 44.98
CA ILE A 91 -11.55 -1.29 44.59
C ILE A 91 -10.21 -0.68 44.14
N GLY A 92 -9.14 -0.89 44.92
CA GLY A 92 -7.80 -0.41 44.58
C GLY A 92 -7.30 -0.98 43.24
N LEU A 93 -7.45 -2.30 43.03
CA LEU A 93 -7.07 -2.95 41.77
C LEU A 93 -7.87 -2.42 40.58
N VAL A 94 -9.18 -2.24 40.72
CA VAL A 94 -10.03 -1.70 39.65
C VAL A 94 -9.66 -0.25 39.34
N ALA A 95 -9.36 0.56 40.35
CA ALA A 95 -8.93 1.95 40.17
C ALA A 95 -7.59 2.02 39.41
N GLU A 96 -6.62 1.20 39.79
CA GLU A 96 -5.32 1.10 39.12
C GLU A 96 -5.47 0.65 37.65
N ILE A 97 -6.27 -0.40 37.38
CA ILE A 97 -6.53 -0.86 36.01
C ILE A 97 -7.16 0.25 35.16
N ARG A 98 -8.12 1.00 35.73
CA ARG A 98 -8.77 2.13 35.04
C ARG A 98 -7.78 3.25 34.75
N GLU A 99 -6.91 3.59 35.69
CA GLU A 99 -5.90 4.62 35.49
C GLU A 99 -4.88 4.20 34.44
N GLN A 100 -4.45 2.93 34.44
CA GLN A 100 -3.58 2.40 33.39
C GLN A 100 -4.23 2.50 32.00
N LEU A 101 -5.49 2.06 31.85
CA LEU A 101 -6.22 2.20 30.59
C LEU A 101 -6.35 3.66 30.16
N LYS A 102 -6.67 4.56 31.09
CA LYS A 102 -6.77 6.00 30.82
C LYS A 102 -5.44 6.60 30.38
N SER A 103 -4.35 6.25 31.06
CA SER A 103 -2.99 6.72 30.71
C SER A 103 -2.55 6.25 29.31
N LYS A 104 -3.06 5.10 28.86
CA LYS A 104 -2.80 4.51 27.54
C LYS A 104 -3.77 4.94 26.45
N GLN A 105 -4.87 5.60 26.80
CA GLN A 105 -5.90 6.02 25.85
C GLN A 105 -5.36 6.90 24.70
N PRO A 106 -4.44 7.86 24.91
CA PRO A 106 -3.87 8.65 23.81
C PRO A 106 -3.05 7.80 22.83
N GLU A 107 -2.28 6.84 23.36
CA GLU A 107 -1.47 5.91 22.56
C GLU A 107 -2.36 4.97 21.74
N ILE A 108 -3.40 4.41 22.36
CA ILE A 108 -4.43 3.60 21.71
C ILE A 108 -5.11 4.37 20.57
N ALA A 109 -5.57 5.60 20.82
CA ALA A 109 -6.21 6.44 19.81
C ALA A 109 -5.28 6.73 18.63
N ARG A 110 -4.01 7.03 18.91
CA ARG A 110 -2.98 7.21 17.88
C ARG A 110 -2.77 5.94 17.05
N CYS A 111 -2.65 4.78 17.68
CA CYS A 111 -2.46 3.52 16.98
C CYS A 111 -3.65 3.17 16.07
N TYR A 112 -4.89 3.39 16.53
CA TYR A 112 -6.08 3.21 15.68
C TYR A 112 -6.08 4.15 14.49
N LYS A 113 -5.76 5.44 14.72
CA LYS A 113 -5.67 6.43 13.64
C LYS A 113 -4.66 6.00 12.58
N VAL A 114 -3.46 5.62 12.99
CA VAL A 114 -2.41 5.12 12.07
C VAL A 114 -2.86 3.87 11.32
N ALA A 115 -3.49 2.91 12.00
CA ALA A 115 -4.00 1.70 11.36
C ALA A 115 -5.01 2.02 10.25
N VAL A 116 -5.91 2.98 10.47
CA VAL A 116 -6.94 3.37 9.50
C VAL A 116 -6.35 4.21 8.36
N GLU A 117 -5.57 5.25 8.67
CA GLU A 117 -5.01 6.16 7.65
C GLU A 117 -4.02 5.43 6.73
N THR A 118 -3.19 4.55 7.29
CA THR A 118 -2.25 3.75 6.50
C THR A 118 -3.00 2.81 5.56
N LEU A 119 -4.04 2.13 6.05
CA LEU A 119 -4.90 1.27 5.22
C LEU A 119 -5.57 2.05 4.10
N ALA A 120 -6.12 3.22 4.38
CA ALA A 120 -6.78 4.06 3.37
C ALA A 120 -5.79 4.47 2.27
N PHE A 121 -4.59 4.91 2.65
CA PHE A 121 -3.56 5.29 1.69
C PHE A 121 -3.08 4.10 0.85
N ILE A 122 -2.75 2.97 1.48
CA ILE A 122 -2.21 1.81 0.75
C ILE A 122 -3.28 1.12 -0.10
N SER A 123 -4.55 1.10 0.30
CA SER A 123 -5.65 0.57 -0.52
C SER A 123 -5.94 1.43 -1.73
N TYR A 124 -5.96 2.76 -1.57
CA TYR A 124 -6.08 3.68 -2.70
C TYR A 124 -4.92 3.51 -3.69
N THR A 125 -3.68 3.51 -3.19
CA THR A 125 -2.49 3.34 -4.03
C THR A 125 -2.49 1.98 -4.74
N HIS A 126 -2.81 0.90 -4.03
CA HIS A 126 -2.95 -0.43 -4.60
C HIS A 126 -3.98 -0.43 -5.74
N GLY A 127 -5.19 0.13 -5.51
CA GLY A 127 -6.23 0.19 -6.54
C GLY A 127 -5.79 0.94 -7.80
N ARG A 128 -5.13 2.10 -7.66
CA ARG A 128 -4.63 2.89 -8.80
C ARG A 128 -3.54 2.17 -9.59
N ILE A 129 -2.66 1.43 -8.92
CA ILE A 129 -1.61 0.63 -9.58
C ILE A 129 -2.22 -0.61 -10.23
N ALA A 130 -3.16 -1.27 -9.55
CA ALA A 130 -3.89 -2.42 -10.05
C ALA A 130 -4.62 -2.10 -11.36
N GLU A 131 -5.37 -1.00 -11.38
CA GLU A 131 -6.06 -0.51 -12.58
C GLU A 131 -5.08 -0.26 -13.73
N PHE A 132 -3.96 0.43 -13.45
CA PHE A 132 -2.92 0.66 -14.46
C PHE A 132 -2.37 -0.66 -15.01
N LEU A 133 -1.99 -1.59 -14.15
CA LEU A 133 -1.45 -2.89 -14.53
C LEU A 133 -2.46 -3.74 -15.31
N GLU A 134 -3.75 -3.67 -14.95
CA GLU A 134 -4.83 -4.37 -15.63
C GLU A 134 -5.07 -3.78 -17.03
N ILE A 135 -5.25 -2.47 -17.15
CA ILE A 135 -5.41 -1.78 -18.44
C ILE A 135 -4.22 -2.10 -19.35
N MET A 136 -2.99 -1.89 -18.86
CA MET A 136 -1.79 -2.06 -19.68
C MET A 136 -1.51 -3.53 -20.02
N GLY A 137 -1.78 -4.46 -19.09
CA GLY A 137 -1.64 -5.90 -19.33
C GLY A 137 -2.69 -6.48 -20.29
N HIS A 138 -3.90 -5.90 -20.32
CA HIS A 138 -4.95 -6.27 -21.26
C HIS A 138 -4.76 -5.66 -22.66
N ASN A 139 -4.08 -4.51 -22.77
CA ASN A 139 -3.74 -3.89 -24.04
C ASN A 139 -2.59 -4.61 -24.73
N ARG A 140 -2.92 -5.78 -25.30
CA ARG A 140 -2.00 -6.67 -26.00
C ARG A 140 -2.59 -7.20 -27.30
N GLY A 141 -1.75 -7.25 -28.33
CA GLY A 141 -2.09 -7.81 -29.63
C GLY A 141 -1.95 -9.33 -29.67
N ALA A 142 -2.56 -9.96 -30.67
CA ALA A 142 -2.48 -11.41 -30.90
C ALA A 142 -1.04 -11.88 -31.25
N THR A 143 -0.23 -11.01 -31.84
CA THR A 143 1.15 -11.27 -32.25
C THR A 143 2.10 -10.29 -31.60
N ASN A 144 2.70 -10.70 -30.48
CA ASN A 144 3.95 -10.15 -29.90
C ASN A 144 4.00 -8.67 -29.45
N TYR A 145 2.85 -8.01 -29.31
CA TYR A 145 2.80 -6.60 -28.88
C TYR A 145 1.98 -6.44 -27.60
N GLY A 146 2.42 -5.56 -26.71
CA GLY A 146 1.65 -5.14 -25.56
C GLY A 146 2.18 -3.85 -24.95
N CYS A 147 1.45 -3.31 -23.98
CA CYS A 147 1.84 -2.10 -23.29
C CYS A 147 2.82 -2.31 -22.13
N LEU A 148 2.99 -3.55 -21.68
CA LEU A 148 3.99 -3.95 -20.67
C LEU A 148 4.89 -5.05 -21.24
N ALA A 149 6.20 -4.88 -21.24
CA ALA A 149 7.14 -5.93 -21.61
C ALA A 149 7.13 -7.06 -20.55
N LYS A 150 7.33 -8.32 -20.97
CA LYS A 150 7.44 -9.47 -20.06
C LYS A 150 8.50 -9.26 -18.99
N LEU A 151 8.23 -9.75 -17.78
CA LEU A 151 9.24 -9.71 -16.70
C LEU A 151 10.47 -10.59 -17.00
N SER A 152 10.28 -11.73 -17.66
CA SER A 152 11.36 -12.66 -18.05
C SER A 152 12.15 -12.20 -19.27
N SER A 153 11.64 -11.20 -20.01
CA SER A 153 12.32 -10.60 -21.15
C SER A 153 12.05 -9.08 -21.16
N PRO A 154 12.74 -8.32 -20.28
CA PRO A 154 12.37 -6.94 -19.94
C PRO A 154 12.39 -5.95 -21.11
N THR A 155 13.11 -6.27 -22.18
CA THR A 155 13.23 -5.44 -23.39
C THR A 155 12.35 -5.93 -24.54
N SER A 156 11.59 -7.02 -24.35
CA SER A 156 10.70 -7.55 -25.38
C SER A 156 9.45 -6.70 -25.54
N THR A 157 8.97 -6.53 -26.77
CA THR A 157 7.66 -5.92 -27.05
C THR A 157 6.48 -6.81 -26.63
N THR A 158 6.76 -8.06 -26.27
CA THR A 158 5.75 -9.03 -25.86
C THR A 158 5.35 -8.79 -24.40
N THR A 159 4.08 -9.00 -24.07
CA THR A 159 3.58 -8.94 -22.70
C THR A 159 3.25 -10.32 -22.16
N ASP A 160 3.26 -10.46 -20.84
CA ASP A 160 2.70 -11.64 -20.17
C ASP A 160 1.18 -11.69 -20.36
N THR A 161 0.57 -12.86 -20.15
CA THR A 161 -0.89 -12.90 -20.15
C THR A 161 -1.44 -12.07 -19.00
N ALA A 162 -2.58 -11.40 -19.22
CA ALA A 162 -3.24 -10.67 -18.15
C ALA A 162 -3.42 -11.57 -16.91
N ALA A 163 -3.89 -12.81 -17.07
CA ALA A 163 -3.99 -13.78 -15.97
C ALA A 163 -2.66 -14.01 -15.21
N ALA A 164 -1.54 -14.16 -15.92
CA ALA A 164 -0.22 -14.31 -15.31
C ALA A 164 0.23 -13.03 -14.57
N LEU A 165 -0.10 -11.86 -15.11
CA LEU A 165 0.19 -10.57 -14.49
C LEU A 165 -0.65 -10.35 -13.23
N LEU A 166 -1.96 -10.60 -13.31
CA LEU A 166 -2.91 -10.54 -12.19
C LEU A 166 -2.45 -11.43 -11.03
N SER A 167 -2.00 -12.64 -11.34
CA SER A 167 -1.52 -13.60 -10.34
C SER A 167 -0.18 -13.20 -9.73
N THR A 168 0.80 -12.80 -10.55
CA THR A 168 2.15 -12.44 -10.08
C THR A 168 2.14 -11.16 -9.26
N CYS A 169 1.40 -10.16 -9.70
CA CYS A 169 1.38 -8.84 -9.09
C CYS A 169 0.37 -8.71 -7.95
N LYS A 170 -0.51 -9.71 -7.77
CA LYS A 170 -1.53 -9.70 -6.71
C LYS A 170 -2.34 -8.41 -6.70
N ILE A 171 -2.77 -7.97 -7.88
CA ILE A 171 -3.44 -6.67 -8.05
C ILE A 171 -4.83 -6.61 -7.40
N LYS A 172 -5.34 -7.77 -6.98
CA LYS A 172 -6.51 -7.88 -6.11
C LYS A 172 -6.00 -8.26 -4.73
N PRO A 173 -6.45 -7.58 -3.66
CA PRO A 173 -6.16 -8.00 -2.30
C PRO A 173 -6.53 -9.48 -2.09
N ASP A 174 -5.65 -10.22 -1.44
CA ASP A 174 -6.00 -11.54 -0.89
C ASP A 174 -6.81 -11.35 0.41
N ASP A 175 -7.31 -12.44 0.98
CA ASP A 175 -7.98 -12.38 2.28
C ASP A 175 -7.04 -11.80 3.36
N ILE A 176 -7.56 -10.81 4.09
CA ILE A 176 -6.81 -10.12 5.15
C ILE A 176 -6.81 -11.01 6.40
N THR A 177 -5.61 -11.31 6.89
CA THR A 177 -5.39 -12.10 8.11
C THR A 177 -4.41 -11.38 9.03
N ALA A 178 -4.51 -11.57 10.35
CA ALA A 178 -3.60 -10.86 11.26
C ALA A 178 -2.16 -11.37 11.08
N GLY A 179 -1.21 -10.47 10.82
CA GLY A 179 0.19 -10.83 10.56
C GLY A 179 1.18 -9.69 10.71
N SER A 180 2.48 -10.01 10.82
CA SER A 180 3.56 -9.03 11.09
C SER A 180 4.67 -9.02 10.03
N GLU A 181 4.49 -9.75 8.93
CA GLU A 181 5.52 -9.98 7.91
C GLU A 181 6.06 -8.68 7.31
N PRO A 182 7.38 -8.54 7.09
CA PRO A 182 7.99 -7.37 6.46
C PRO A 182 7.56 -7.18 5.01
N THR A 183 7.32 -5.92 4.66
CA THR A 183 7.30 -5.46 3.28
C THR A 183 8.71 -5.54 2.70
N ALA A 184 8.83 -6.05 1.48
CA ALA A 184 10.07 -6.11 0.73
C ALA A 184 10.50 -4.74 0.21
N VAL A 185 9.54 -3.89 -0.19
CA VAL A 185 9.82 -2.67 -0.95
C VAL A 185 9.23 -1.39 -0.35
N LEU A 186 8.20 -1.49 0.50
CA LEU A 186 7.73 -0.34 1.28
C LEU A 186 8.63 -0.12 2.49
N LYS A 187 9.26 1.06 2.56
CA LYS A 187 10.11 1.53 3.67
C LYS A 187 9.56 2.83 4.28
N MET A 188 10.10 3.24 5.42
CA MET A 188 9.77 4.53 6.06
C MET A 188 10.01 5.73 5.13
N SER A 189 11.02 5.66 4.26
CA SER A 189 11.36 6.74 3.32
C SER A 189 10.48 6.76 2.06
N GLY A 190 9.67 5.72 1.84
CA GLY A 190 8.92 5.56 0.61
C GLY A 190 8.98 4.17 0.05
N PHE A 191 8.48 4.08 -1.17
CA PHE A 191 8.58 2.89 -1.98
C PHE A 191 9.99 2.81 -2.57
N ASP A 192 10.73 1.78 -2.15
CA ASP A 192 12.07 1.50 -2.65
C ASP A 192 11.99 0.90 -4.05
N GLY A 193 12.70 1.51 -5.00
CA GLY A 193 12.71 1.08 -6.40
C GLY A 193 12.01 2.01 -7.38
N MET A 194 11.29 3.04 -6.90
CA MET A 194 10.77 4.12 -7.77
C MET A 194 10.68 5.44 -7.02
N THR A 195 11.25 6.48 -7.62
CA THR A 195 11.02 7.87 -7.20
C THR A 195 9.79 8.42 -7.93
N HIS A 196 9.11 9.40 -7.32
CA HIS A 196 8.00 10.15 -7.94
C HIS A 196 8.46 11.08 -9.08
N SER A 197 9.57 10.79 -9.74
CA SER A 197 10.32 11.81 -10.48
C SER A 197 11.00 11.27 -11.72
N THR A 198 10.19 11.04 -12.74
CA THR A 198 10.35 11.41 -14.16
C THR A 198 9.20 10.76 -14.89
N GLY A 199 8.70 11.42 -15.95
CA GLY A 199 7.63 10.82 -16.72
C GLY A 199 8.02 9.54 -17.46
N LEU A 200 7.09 8.97 -18.21
CA LEU A 200 7.33 7.92 -19.19
C LEU A 200 8.19 8.54 -20.30
N ASP A 201 9.50 8.37 -20.22
CA ASP A 201 10.42 8.76 -21.28
C ASP A 201 10.77 7.62 -22.22
N ASN A 202 11.40 7.96 -23.34
CA ASN A 202 11.82 6.98 -24.33
C ASN A 202 12.80 5.93 -23.74
N SER A 203 13.48 6.22 -22.63
CA SER A 203 14.44 5.32 -22.00
C SER A 203 13.76 4.18 -21.22
N ILE A 204 12.54 4.39 -20.73
CA ILE A 204 11.77 3.36 -20.03
C ILE A 204 10.93 2.48 -20.96
N LEU A 205 10.84 2.87 -22.23
CA LEU A 205 10.10 2.15 -23.27
C LEU A 205 11.04 1.21 -24.02
N THR A 206 10.52 0.10 -24.54
CA THR A 206 11.29 -0.79 -25.42
C THR A 206 11.57 -0.06 -26.74
N SER A 207 12.84 0.07 -27.15
CA SER A 207 13.18 0.73 -28.42
C SER A 207 13.12 -0.23 -29.62
N THR A 208 12.79 0.34 -30.79
CA THR A 208 12.76 -0.20 -32.15
C THR A 208 11.61 -1.11 -32.59
N GLY A 209 10.88 -0.65 -33.62
CA GLY A 209 10.23 -1.49 -34.63
C GLY A 209 8.75 -1.83 -34.46
N ASN A 210 8.13 -1.58 -33.30
CA ASN A 210 6.72 -1.91 -33.04
C ASN A 210 6.08 -0.97 -32.01
N GLU A 211 5.75 0.23 -32.48
CA GLU A 211 5.13 1.34 -31.78
C GLU A 211 3.60 1.16 -31.67
N ASN A 212 3.15 0.10 -30.99
CA ASN A 212 1.73 -0.30 -31.00
C ASN A 212 0.97 -0.01 -29.69
N CYS A 213 1.65 0.44 -28.63
CA CYS A 213 0.95 0.81 -27.40
C CYS A 213 0.55 2.30 -27.45
N VAL A 214 -0.68 2.57 -27.88
CA VAL A 214 -1.25 3.92 -27.90
C VAL A 214 -1.28 4.57 -26.51
N LEU A 215 -1.37 3.77 -25.43
CA LEU A 215 -1.41 4.27 -24.06
C LEU A 215 -0.08 4.81 -23.53
N THR A 216 1.04 4.44 -24.15
CA THR A 216 2.36 5.03 -23.85
C THR A 216 2.74 6.13 -24.83
N SER A 217 1.86 6.41 -25.80
CA SER A 217 2.08 7.47 -26.76
C SER A 217 2.09 8.83 -26.08
N ALA A 218 3.04 9.68 -26.48
CA ALA A 218 3.03 11.10 -26.14
C ALA A 218 2.54 11.97 -27.31
N THR A 219 2.15 11.39 -28.45
CA THR A 219 1.60 12.14 -29.58
C THR A 219 0.14 12.51 -29.31
N ALA A 220 -0.17 13.79 -29.53
CA ALA A 220 -1.48 14.37 -29.31
C ALA A 220 -2.63 13.53 -29.92
N ALA A 221 -2.50 13.19 -31.20
CA ALA A 221 -3.50 12.46 -31.98
C ALA A 221 -3.86 11.08 -31.39
N ASP A 222 -2.95 10.44 -30.66
CA ASP A 222 -3.16 9.11 -30.08
C ASP A 222 -3.91 9.15 -28.75
N LEU A 223 -3.81 10.25 -28.00
CA LEU A 223 -4.37 10.35 -26.65
C LEU A 223 -5.73 11.07 -26.61
N ASN A 224 -5.83 12.26 -27.19
CA ASN A 224 -7.00 13.13 -26.99
C ASN A 224 -7.13 14.25 -28.03
N SER A 225 -7.00 13.93 -29.34
CA SER A 225 -7.02 14.86 -30.50
C SER A 225 -5.72 15.63 -30.77
N ASP A 226 -5.70 16.46 -31.82
CA ASP A 226 -4.52 17.17 -32.33
C ASP A 226 -3.77 18.04 -31.30
N THR A 227 -4.39 18.38 -30.17
CA THR A 227 -3.77 19.19 -29.11
C THR A 227 -3.22 18.40 -27.94
N GLY A 228 -3.51 17.09 -27.87
CA GLY A 228 -3.09 16.23 -26.77
C GLY A 228 -3.71 16.59 -25.42
N PRO A 229 -3.35 15.87 -24.35
CA PRO A 229 -3.84 16.15 -23.01
C PRO A 229 -3.29 17.49 -22.49
N GLN A 230 -4.17 18.33 -21.93
CA GLN A 230 -3.81 19.63 -21.34
C GLN A 230 -3.19 19.50 -19.93
N GLU A 231 -3.36 18.31 -19.32
CA GLU A 231 -2.86 17.95 -17.99
C GLU A 231 -2.08 16.64 -18.09
N ASP A 232 -1.08 16.47 -17.21
CA ASP A 232 -0.35 15.20 -17.12
C ASP A 232 -1.31 14.08 -16.72
N ILE A 233 -1.20 12.90 -17.34
CA ILE A 233 -2.00 11.73 -16.98
C ILE A 233 -1.29 10.97 -15.85
N PRO A 234 -1.83 10.95 -14.61
CA PRO A 234 -1.16 10.36 -13.46
C PRO A 234 -1.44 8.86 -13.37
N PHE A 235 -0.82 8.10 -14.26
CA PHE A 235 -0.86 6.65 -14.19
C PHE A 235 -0.27 6.15 -12.86
N ALA A 236 -0.81 5.02 -12.38
CA ALA A 236 -0.33 4.35 -11.18
C ALA A 236 -0.16 5.27 -9.95
N ASN A 237 -1.06 6.24 -9.74
CA ASN A 237 -0.96 7.23 -8.65
C ASN A 237 0.26 8.18 -8.75
N GLY A 238 0.66 8.54 -9.97
CA GLY A 238 1.80 9.44 -10.23
C GLY A 238 3.16 8.75 -10.25
N TYR A 239 3.19 7.43 -10.00
CA TYR A 239 4.39 6.61 -10.10
C TYR A 239 4.81 6.30 -11.56
N SER A 240 3.93 6.59 -12.51
CA SER A 240 4.23 6.72 -13.93
C SER A 240 3.51 7.96 -14.43
N LEU A 241 4.23 9.02 -14.80
CA LEU A 241 3.59 10.24 -15.31
C LEU A 241 3.87 10.39 -16.79
N ASN A 242 2.90 10.75 -17.61
CA ASN A 242 3.16 11.22 -18.97
C ASN A 242 3.45 12.73 -18.89
N THR A 243 4.54 13.21 -19.49
CA THR A 243 4.87 14.65 -19.48
C THR A 243 4.14 15.40 -20.57
N LYS A 244 3.69 16.62 -20.27
CA LYS A 244 3.25 17.61 -21.26
C LYS A 244 4.24 17.74 -22.42
N GLN A 245 3.71 17.85 -23.65
CA GLN A 245 4.42 18.47 -24.76
C GLN A 245 4.41 20.00 -24.60
#